data_AF-A0A527YQA3-F1
#
_entry.id   AF-A0A527YQA3-F1
#
_cell.length_a   1.000
_cell.length_b   1.000
_cell.length_c   1.000
_cell.angle_alpha   90.00
_cell.angle_beta   90.00
_cell.angle_gamma   90.00
#
_symmetry.space_group_name_H-M   'P 1'
#
loop_
_entity.id
_entity.type
_entity.pdbx_description
1 polymer ?
#
loop_
_entity_poly.entity_id
_entity_poly.type
_entity_poly.pdbx_seq_one_letter_code
_entity_poly.pdbx_strand_id
1 'polypeptide(L)' 'DTDNRMALTGAIRKVLTENPSEFDPRKYLTPAMAAMRKLCKERFEQFGTAGNAQKIKPLPVSEMAKRYKSGS' A
#
# COMPACT_ATOMS: atom_id res chain seq x y z
N ASP A 1 -8.37 -4.28 0.29
CA ASP A 1 -8.97 -2.94 0.12
C ASP A 1 -9.61 -2.46 1.43
N THR A 2 -10.64 -3.17 1.92
CA THR A 2 -11.33 -2.82 3.18
C THR A 2 -10.40 -2.60 4.37
N ASP A 3 -9.45 -3.50 4.63
CA ASP A 3 -8.49 -3.36 5.73
C ASP A 3 -7.69 -2.04 5.65
N ASN A 4 -7.30 -1.63 4.45
CA ASN A 4 -6.55 -0.37 4.25
C ASN A 4 -7.43 0.83 4.56
N ARG A 5 -8.70 0.82 4.13
CA ARG A 5 -9.67 1.89 4.42
C ARG A 5 -9.94 1.98 5.93
N MET A 6 -10.06 0.84 6.61
CA MET A 6 -10.25 0.78 8.06
C MET A 6 -9.02 1.30 8.82
N ALA A 7 -7.81 0.89 8.44
CA ALA A 7 -6.57 1.35 9.06
C ALA A 7 -6.38 2.86 8.92
N LEU A 8 -6.63 3.40 7.72
CA LEU A 8 -6.56 4.84 7.45
C LEU A 8 -7.61 5.61 8.26
N THR A 9 -8.86 5.18 8.21
CA THR A 9 -9.97 5.85 8.91
C THR A 9 -9.78 5.80 10.43
N GLY A 10 -9.35 4.67 10.98
CA GLY A 10 -9.08 4.52 12.41
C GLY A 10 -7.97 5.46 12.89
N ALA A 11 -6.88 5.57 12.13
CA ALA A 11 -5.78 6.47 12.46
C ALA A 11 -6.17 7.95 12.38
N ILE A 12 -6.95 8.34 11.36
CA ILE A 12 -7.46 9.72 11.25
C ILE A 12 -8.36 10.05 12.44
N ARG A 13 -9.33 9.17 12.77
CA ARG A 13 -10.23 9.37 13.92
C ARG A 13 -9.46 9.52 15.22
N LYS A 14 -8.42 8.72 15.42
CA LYS A 14 -7.56 8.82 16.60
C LYS A 14 -6.94 10.22 16.73
N VAL A 15 -6.30 10.73 15.67
CA VAL A 15 -5.64 12.04 15.71
C VAL A 15 -6.64 13.18 15.94
N LEU A 16 -7.79 13.14 15.26
CA LEU A 16 -8.81 14.20 15.40
C LEU A 16 -9.50 14.16 16.76
N THR A 17 -9.62 12.98 17.39
CA THR A 17 -10.15 12.86 18.76
C THR A 17 -9.12 13.29 19.81
N GLU A 18 -7.85 12.91 19.65
CA GLU A 18 -6.78 13.24 20.60
C GLU A 18 -6.33 14.71 20.50
N ASN A 19 -6.36 15.29 19.30
CA ASN A 19 -5.98 16.68 19.04
C ASN A 19 -7.07 17.40 18.23
N PRO A 20 -8.18 17.84 18.86
CA PRO A 20 -9.31 18.46 18.14
C PRO A 20 -8.98 19.80 17.47
N SER A 21 -7.92 20.49 17.91
CA SER A 21 -7.44 21.73 17.30
C SER A 21 -6.59 21.50 16.05
N GLU A 22 -6.16 20.26 15.78
CA GLU A 22 -5.35 19.94 14.61
C GLU A 22 -6.23 19.83 13.38
N PHE A 23 -6.10 20.82 12.50
CA PHE A 23 -6.83 20.91 11.24
C PHE A 23 -5.93 20.65 10.02
N ASP A 24 -4.60 20.65 10.20
CA ASP A 24 -3.65 20.43 9.10
C ASP A 24 -3.75 18.98 8.60
N PRO A 25 -4.10 18.77 7.31
CA PRO A 25 -4.19 17.43 6.73
C PRO A 25 -2.96 16.57 6.92
N ARG A 26 -1.77 17.15 6.92
CA ARG A 26 -0.52 16.40 7.06
C ARG A 26 -0.40 15.77 8.44
N LYS A 27 -0.97 16.39 9.48
CA LYS A 27 -0.89 15.93 10.87
C LYS A 27 -1.71 14.67 11.12
N TYR A 28 -2.86 14.52 10.47
CA TYR A 28 -3.67 13.29 10.56
C TYR A 28 -3.43 12.29 9.42
N LEU A 29 -3.01 12.74 8.23
CA LEU A 29 -2.73 11.83 7.10
C LEU A 29 -1.38 11.11 7.23
N THR A 30 -0.35 11.76 7.78
CA THR A 30 0.96 11.11 8.00
C THR A 30 0.85 9.86 8.88
N PRO A 31 0.23 9.90 10.08
CA PRO A 31 0.05 8.72 10.90
C PRO A 31 -0.90 7.70 10.24
N ALA A 32 -1.89 8.14 9.46
CA ALA A 32 -2.77 7.24 8.72
C ALA A 32 -2.04 6.47 7.60
N MET A 33 -1.15 7.14 6.87
CA MET A 33 -0.27 6.48 5.89
C MET A 33 0.69 5.51 6.56
N ALA A 34 1.23 5.84 7.74
CA ALA A 34 2.08 4.94 8.50
C ALA A 34 1.33 3.67 8.95
N ALA A 35 0.08 3.80 9.42
CA ALA A 35 -0.78 2.68 9.78
C ALA A 35 -1.08 1.77 8.58
N MET A 36 -1.42 2.36 7.43
CA MET A 36 -1.65 1.61 6.20
C MET A 36 -0.37 0.91 5.71
N ARG A 37 0.78 1.58 5.76
CA ARG A 37 2.08 0.99 5.38
C ARG A 37 2.44 -0.21 6.24
N LYS A 38 2.19 -0.14 7.55
CA LYS A 38 2.39 -1.26 8.48
C LYS A 38 1.54 -2.47 8.08
N LEU A 39 0.25 -2.24 7.83
CA LEU A 39 -0.67 -3.29 7.40
C LEU A 39 -0.25 -3.94 6.07
N CYS A 40 0.09 -3.14 5.06
CA CYS A 40 0.56 -3.68 3.77
C CYS A 40 1.83 -4.52 3.94
N LYS A 41 2.79 -4.06 4.76
CA LYS A 41 4.01 -4.82 5.05
C LYS A 41 3.70 -6.18 5.67
N GLU A 42 2.83 -6.21 6.68
CA GLU A 42 2.40 -7.44 7.35
C GLU A 42 1.75 -8.42 6.36
N ARG A 43 0.88 -7.92 5.47
CA ARG A 43 0.25 -8.75 4.44
C ARG A 43 1.26 -9.29 3.43
N PHE A 44 2.25 -8.49 3.01
CA PHE A 44 3.30 -8.95 2.10
C PHE A 44 4.17 -10.05 2.73
N GLU A 45 4.45 -9.96 4.02
CA GLU A 45 5.16 -11.00 4.78
C GLU A 45 4.30 -12.27 4.92
N GLN A 46 3.03 -12.14 5.30
CA GLN A 46 2.08 -13.27 5.42
C GLN A 46 1.87 -14.02 4.10
N PHE A 47 1.88 -13.31 2.98
CA PHE A 47 1.76 -13.91 1.65
C PHE A 47 3.10 -14.42 1.08
N GLY A 48 4.20 -14.37 1.83
CA GLY A 48 5.50 -14.87 1.41
C GLY A 48 6.11 -14.09 0.23
N THR A 49 5.67 -12.86 -0.01
CA THR A 49 6.12 -12.03 -1.14
C THR A 49 7.39 -11.25 -0.82
N ALA A 50 7.76 -11.15 0.46
CA ALA A 50 8.94 -10.43 0.92
C ALA A 50 10.23 -10.95 0.26
N GLY A 51 11.04 -10.05 -0.29
CA GLY A 51 12.32 -10.38 -0.94
C GLY A 51 12.21 -10.88 -2.38
N ASN A 52 11.02 -11.11 -2.94
CA ASN A 52 10.87 -11.62 -4.31
C ASN A 52 11.03 -10.54 -5.40
N ALA A 53 11.02 -9.25 -5.04
CA ALA A 53 11.08 -8.15 -6.01
C ALA A 53 12.33 -8.22 -6.93
N GLN A 54 13.50 -8.55 -6.38
CA GLN A 54 14.74 -8.64 -7.16
C GLN A 54 14.80 -9.83 -8.13
N LYS A 55 13.91 -10.83 -7.96
CA LYS A 55 13.83 -12.00 -8.83
C LYS A 55 13.04 -11.72 -10.11
N ILE A 56 12.27 -10.62 -10.14
CA ILE A 56 11.39 -10.26 -11.26
C ILE A 56 12.17 -9.39 -12.24
N LYS A 57 12.27 -9.83 -13.49
CA LYS A 57 12.73 -9.00 -14.61
C LYS A 57 11.51 -8.35 -15.28
N PRO A 58 11.29 -7.03 -15.16
CA PRO A 58 10.11 -6.38 -15.75
C PRO A 58 10.14 -6.49 -17.27
N LEU A 59 9.03 -6.96 -17.85
CA LEU A 59 8.83 -7.00 -19.30
C LEU A 59 7.94 -5.84 -19.73
N PRO A 60 8.37 -4.97 -20.67
CA PRO A 60 7.53 -3.93 -21.23
C PRO A 60 6.30 -4.51 -21.92
N VAL A 61 5.19 -3.76 -21.89
CA VAL A 61 3.90 -4.20 -22.47
C VAL A 61 4.02 -4.47 -23.98
N SER A 62 4.87 -3.72 -24.70
CA SER A 62 5.14 -3.94 -26.12
C SER A 62 5.78 -5.31 -26.41
N GLU A 63 6.71 -5.75 -25.55
CA GLU A 63 7.34 -7.07 -25.68
C GLU A 63 6.35 -8.19 -25.30
N MET A 64 5.50 -7.96 -24.30
CA MET A 64 4.41 -8.89 -23.98
C MET A 64 3.43 -9.07 -25.14
N ALA A 65 3.09 -8.00 -25.88
CA ALA A 65 2.23 -8.09 -27.05
C ALA A 65 2.84 -8.98 -28.16
N LYS A 66 4.16 -8.90 -28.38
CA LYS A 66 4.86 -9.80 -29.31
C LYS A 66 4.81 -11.25 -28.84
N ARG A 67 4.98 -11.48 -27.52
CA ARG A 67 4.90 -12.80 -26.90
C ARG A 67 3.54 -13.46 -27.15
N TYR A 68 2.46 -12.74 -26.84
CA TYR A 68 1.09 -13.16 -27.15
C TYR A 68 0.89 -13.46 -28.64
N LYS A 69 1.40 -12.60 -29.54
CA LYS A 69 1.32 -12.83 -30.99
C LYS A 69 2.06 -14.09 -31.44
N SER A 70 3.17 -14.42 -30.79
CA SER A 70 3.96 -15.62 -31.07
C SER A 70 3.40 -16.90 -30.43
N GLY A 71 2.35 -16.81 -29.61
CA GLY A 71 1.79 -17.94 -28.86
C GLY A 71 2.65 -18.42 -27.69
N SER A 72 3.58 -17.58 -27.21
CA SER A 72 4.49 -17.87 -26.07
C SER A 72 4.35 -16.89 -24.91
#